data_AF-A0A1A7KP40-F1
#
_entry.id   AF-A0A1A7KP40-F1
#
_cell.length_a   1.000
_cell.length_b   1.000
_cell.length_c   1.000
_cell.angle_alpha   90.00
_cell.angle_beta   90.00
_cell.angle_gamma   90.00
#
_symmetry.space_group_name_H-M   'P 1'
#
loop_
_entity.id
_entity.type
_entity.pdbx_description
1 polymer ?
#
loop_
_entity_poly.entity_id
_entity_poly.type
_entity_poly.pdbx_seq_one_letter_code
_entity_poly.pdbx_strand_id
1 'polypeptide(L)'
;MGTQEEVSLSELLKKIEKHSLTAYEIAKNTGFSSVGIQKIIDGDTKKPSRKTVSSIYEYVKNEYEGGKSYTTVVENQNSDNLNVQNFKNLPIGDQMVLLLHEVNSLRNQLHEQTNMYNQNTAKIIEFVEEYLKPVFDYMKLNTIDKKKEIK
;
A
#
# COMPACT_ATOMS: atom_id res chain seq x y z
N MET A 1 30.20 3.32 -17.06
CA MET A 1 29.73 4.46 -16.26
C MET A 1 28.23 4.60 -16.47
N GLY A 2 27.42 4.02 -15.58
CA GLY A 2 25.96 4.16 -15.66
C GLY A 2 25.53 5.49 -15.04
N THR A 3 24.80 6.28 -15.81
CA THR A 3 24.21 7.56 -15.39
C THR A 3 23.16 7.31 -14.30
N GLN A 4 23.42 7.77 -13.08
CA GLN A 4 22.37 7.87 -12.06
C GLN A 4 21.35 8.91 -12.52
N GLU A 5 20.14 8.47 -12.85
CA GLU A 5 19.00 9.37 -13.08
C GLU A 5 18.86 10.33 -11.88
N GLU A 6 18.71 11.62 -12.16
CA GLU A 6 18.55 12.63 -11.13
C GLU A 6 17.20 12.48 -10.44
N VAL A 7 17.21 11.87 -9.26
CA VAL A 7 16.04 11.78 -8.40
C VAL A 7 15.66 13.17 -7.91
N SER A 8 14.44 13.60 -8.21
CA SER A 8 13.90 14.87 -7.74
C SER A 8 13.36 14.75 -6.30
N LEU A 9 13.47 15.83 -5.51
CA LEU A 9 12.92 15.88 -4.15
C LEU A 9 11.40 15.60 -4.13
N SER A 10 10.67 16.08 -5.13
CA SER A 10 9.24 15.86 -5.25
C SER A 10 8.88 14.39 -5.46
N GLU A 11 9.69 13.65 -6.21
CA GLU A 11 9.52 12.22 -6.40
C GLU A 11 9.81 11.44 -5.11
N LEU A 12 10.85 11.83 -4.38
CA LEU A 12 11.13 11.26 -3.06
C LEU A 12 9.95 11.46 -2.10
N LEU A 13 9.43 12.69 -1.99
CA LEU A 13 8.31 13.00 -1.09
C LEU A 13 7.05 12.21 -1.45
N LYS A 14 6.74 12.06 -2.75
CA LYS A 14 5.63 11.20 -3.21
C LYS A 14 5.80 9.75 -2.78
N LYS A 15 7.02 9.21 -2.81
CA LYS A 15 7.28 7.83 -2.38
C LYS A 15 7.18 7.69 -0.85
N ILE A 16 7.70 8.66 -0.10
CA ILE A 16 7.55 8.72 1.36
C ILE A 16 6.05 8.73 1.73
N GLU A 17 5.26 9.57 1.06
CA GLU A 17 3.81 9.66 1.28
C GLU A 17 3.09 8.37 0.88
N LYS A 18 3.37 7.84 -0.31
CA LYS A 18 2.80 6.58 -0.82
C LYS A 18 3.00 5.42 0.14
N HIS A 19 4.16 5.34 0.79
CA HIS A 19 4.49 4.29 1.74
C HIS A 19 4.26 4.68 3.20
N SER A 20 3.69 5.88 3.46
CA SER A 20 3.41 6.40 4.79
C SER A 20 4.63 6.37 5.73
N LEU A 21 5.82 6.65 5.20
CA LEU A 21 7.07 6.56 5.94
C LEU A 21 7.24 7.73 6.89
N THR A 22 7.62 7.41 8.12
CA THR A 22 7.95 8.40 9.15
C THR A 22 9.41 8.83 9.06
N ALA A 23 9.71 10.03 9.55
CA ALA A 23 11.08 10.49 9.66
C ALA A 23 11.96 9.59 10.54
N TYR A 24 11.36 8.89 11.51
CA TYR A 24 12.05 7.93 12.36
C TYR A 24 12.51 6.69 11.58
N GLU A 25 11.62 6.10 10.78
CA GLU A 25 11.93 4.90 9.98
C GLU A 25 13.03 5.19 8.96
N ILE A 26 12.96 6.34 8.30
CA ILE A 26 13.99 6.77 7.36
C ILE A 26 15.32 7.02 8.11
N ALA A 27 15.29 7.71 9.25
CA ALA A 27 16.49 8.04 10.02
C ALA A 27 17.24 6.79 10.48
N LYS A 28 16.51 5.81 11.01
CA LYS A 28 17.05 4.56 11.52
C LYS A 28 17.85 3.80 10.45
N ASN A 29 17.43 3.88 9.19
CA ASN A 29 18.01 3.10 8.09
C ASN A 29 18.98 3.88 7.19
N THR A 30 19.01 5.21 7.29
CA THR A 30 19.86 6.08 6.45
C THR A 30 20.98 6.76 7.22
N GLY A 31 20.97 6.72 8.56
CA GLY A 31 21.96 7.39 9.40
C GLY A 31 21.80 8.91 9.47
N PHE A 32 20.74 9.48 8.88
CA PHE A 32 20.39 10.89 9.04
C PHE A 32 19.60 11.11 10.33
N SER A 33 19.59 12.35 10.82
CA SER A 33 18.79 12.69 11.99
C SER A 33 17.29 12.69 11.67
N SER A 34 16.48 12.13 12.56
CA SER A 34 15.02 12.14 12.44
C SER A 34 14.47 13.57 12.33
N VAL A 35 15.00 14.51 13.10
CA VAL A 35 14.65 15.94 13.00
C VAL A 35 14.98 16.51 11.61
N GLY A 36 16.13 16.15 11.05
CA GLY A 36 16.55 16.61 9.72
C GLY A 36 15.66 16.05 8.61
N ILE A 37 15.24 14.79 8.72
CA ILE A 37 14.32 14.18 7.76
C ILE A 37 12.92 14.75 7.91
N GLN A 38 12.45 14.97 9.15
CA GLN A 38 11.13 15.54 9.40
C GLN A 38 11.00 16.93 8.73
N LYS A 39 12.05 17.77 8.83
CA LYS A 39 12.09 19.06 8.11
C LYS A 39 12.10 18.93 6.59
N ILE A 40 12.52 17.80 6.03
CA ILE A 40 12.43 17.53 4.59
C ILE A 40 10.99 17.15 4.23
N ILE A 41 10.36 16.29 5.02
CA ILE A 41 8.96 15.86 4.85
C ILE A 41 8.01 17.05 4.97
N ASP A 42 8.20 17.89 5.99
CA ASP A 42 7.36 19.06 6.28
C ASP A 42 7.59 20.23 5.30
N GLY A 43 8.61 20.14 4.43
CA GLY A 43 8.95 21.19 3.47
C GLY A 43 9.73 22.37 4.05
N ASP A 44 10.08 22.34 5.34
CA ASP A 44 10.92 23.36 6.01
C ASP A 44 12.32 23.47 5.37
N THR A 45 12.83 22.35 4.85
CA THR A 45 14.11 22.31 4.13
C THR A 45 13.88 22.45 2.63
N LYS A 46 14.03 23.67 2.11
CA LYS A 46 13.80 23.98 0.69
C LYS A 46 14.81 23.35 -0.29
N LYS A 47 16.02 23.03 0.18
CA LYS A 47 17.11 22.47 -0.64
C LYS A 47 17.98 21.47 0.15
N PRO A 48 17.47 20.26 0.44
CA PRO A 48 18.30 19.20 1.00
C PRO A 48 19.43 18.84 0.02
N SER A 49 20.54 18.33 0.57
CA SER A 49 21.68 17.95 -0.28
C SER A 49 21.28 16.82 -1.23
N ARG A 50 21.85 16.80 -2.45
CA ARG A 50 21.60 15.73 -3.43
C ARG A 50 21.92 14.35 -2.86
N LYS A 51 23.03 14.24 -2.10
CA LYS A 51 23.41 13.00 -1.42
C LYS A 51 22.33 12.53 -0.44
N THR A 52 21.73 13.46 0.32
CA THR A 52 20.63 13.14 1.25
C THR A 52 19.39 12.64 0.52
N VAL A 53 18.97 13.34 -0.55
CA VAL A 53 17.80 12.93 -1.35
C VAL A 53 18.03 11.55 -1.98
N SER A 54 19.20 11.32 -2.58
CA SER A 54 19.53 10.03 -3.19
C SER A 54 19.61 8.90 -2.17
N SER A 55 20.25 9.10 -1.01
CA SER A 55 20.35 8.06 0.01
C SER A 55 19.00 7.69 0.63
N ILE A 56 18.12 8.67 0.86
CA ILE A 56 16.76 8.39 1.30
C ILE A 56 15.98 7.67 0.20
N TYR A 57 16.11 8.13 -1.05
CA TYR A 57 15.41 7.51 -2.17
C TYR A 57 15.84 6.07 -2.42
N GLU A 58 17.13 5.77 -2.35
CA GLU A 58 17.66 4.41 -2.46
C GLU A 58 17.10 3.52 -1.34
N TYR A 59 17.05 4.03 -0.10
CA TYR A 59 16.39 3.31 0.99
C TYR A 59 14.92 3.02 0.66
N VAL A 60 14.13 4.03 0.27
CA VAL A 60 12.71 3.84 -0.02
C VAL A 60 12.51 2.88 -1.19
N LYS A 61 13.33 2.98 -2.24
CA LYS A 61 13.27 2.12 -3.42
C LYS A 61 13.64 0.67 -3.10
N ASN A 62 14.69 0.45 -2.32
CA ASN A 62 15.19 -0.88 -2.01
C ASN A 62 14.24 -1.62 -1.04
N GLU A 63 13.69 -0.91 -0.06
CA GLU A 63 12.83 -1.51 0.96
C GLU A 63 11.37 -1.65 0.52
N TYR A 64 10.85 -0.73 -0.31
CA TYR A 64 9.40 -0.64 -0.59
C TYR A 64 9.02 -0.85 -2.06
N GLU A 65 9.97 -0.81 -2.99
CA GLU A 65 9.68 -0.91 -4.43
C GLU A 65 10.43 -2.07 -5.12
N GLY A 66 10.95 -3.02 -4.33
CA GLY A 66 11.51 -4.28 -4.86
C GLY A 66 12.87 -4.12 -5.53
N GLY A 67 13.59 -3.03 -5.28
CA GLY A 67 14.99 -2.87 -5.69
C GLY A 67 15.92 -3.78 -4.88
N LYS A 68 15.93 -5.09 -5.16
CA LYS A 68 16.81 -6.03 -4.46
C LYS A 68 18.28 -5.67 -4.68
N SER A 69 19.00 -5.40 -3.59
CA SER A 69 20.39 -5.81 -3.41
C SER A 69 20.63 -6.11 -1.93
N TYR A 70 20.00 -7.20 -1.46
CA TYR A 70 20.52 -7.96 -0.32
C TYR A 70 21.76 -8.70 -0.80
N THR A 71 22.90 -8.01 -0.85
CA THR A 71 24.20 -8.68 -0.97
C THR A 71 24.73 -8.95 0.42
N THR A 72 24.03 -9.79 1.19
CA THR A 72 24.68 -10.69 2.16
C THR A 72 23.68 -11.69 2.72
N VAL A 73 23.97 -12.96 2.45
CA VAL A 73 23.51 -14.18 3.13
C VAL A 73 22.01 -14.36 3.34
N VAL A 74 21.29 -14.83 2.31
CA VAL A 74 20.50 -16.08 2.37
C VAL A 74 20.27 -16.59 0.93
N GLU A 75 21.28 -17.21 0.33
CA GLU A 75 21.04 -18.15 -0.76
C GLU A 75 20.76 -19.53 -0.13
N ASN A 76 19.65 -20.14 -0.55
CA ASN A 76 19.07 -21.39 -0.08
C ASN A 76 18.19 -21.25 1.19
N GLN A 77 16.86 -21.21 1.02
CA GLN A 77 16.00 -22.39 1.11
C GLN A 77 14.62 -22.07 0.54
N ASN A 78 13.97 -23.10 -0.03
CA ASN A 78 12.65 -23.06 -0.63
C ASN A 78 11.61 -22.39 0.28
N SER A 79 10.81 -21.52 -0.31
CA SER A 79 9.89 -20.55 0.31
C SER A 79 8.68 -21.13 1.05
N ASP A 80 8.57 -22.46 1.18
CA ASP A 80 7.34 -23.11 1.66
C ASP A 80 7.38 -23.55 3.13
N ASN A 81 8.43 -23.21 3.89
CA ASN A 81 8.49 -23.47 5.33
C ASN A 81 9.35 -22.43 6.07
N LEU A 82 8.85 -21.19 6.20
CA LEU A 82 9.33 -20.28 7.25
C LEU A 82 8.84 -20.81 8.60
N ASN A 83 9.59 -21.78 9.14
CA ASN A 83 9.34 -22.38 10.44
C ASN A 83 9.39 -21.27 11.52
N VAL A 84 8.32 -21.12 12.29
CA VAL A 84 8.14 -20.12 13.38
C VAL A 84 9.32 -20.11 14.37
N GLN A 85 10.06 -21.22 14.46
CA GLN A 85 11.28 -21.33 15.25
C GLN A 85 12.42 -20.42 14.74
N ASN A 86 12.49 -20.16 13.43
CA ASN A 86 13.52 -19.30 12.86
C ASN A 86 13.22 -17.82 13.09
N PHE A 87 11.95 -17.41 13.12
CA PHE A 87 11.57 -16.02 13.41
C PHE A 87 12.02 -15.58 14.81
N LYS A 88 11.76 -16.42 15.83
CA LYS A 88 12.09 -16.10 17.23
C LYS A 88 13.59 -16.03 17.50
N ASN A 89 14.41 -16.65 16.65
CA ASN A 89 15.86 -16.68 16.76
C ASN A 89 16.54 -15.48 16.09
N LEU A 90 15.80 -14.67 15.33
CA LEU A 90 16.33 -13.45 14.74
C LEU A 90 16.54 -12.36 15.79
N PRO A 91 17.47 -11.42 15.57
CA PRO A 91 17.52 -10.18 16.36
C PRO A 91 16.15 -9.50 16.40
N ILE A 92 15.79 -8.91 17.54
CA ILE A 92 14.48 -8.27 17.73
C ILE A 92 14.17 -7.19 16.68
N GLY A 93 15.21 -6.52 16.19
CA GLY A 93 15.09 -5.54 15.11
C GLY A 93 14.59 -6.16 13.82
N ASP A 94 15.16 -7.31 13.43
CA ASP A 94 14.82 -8.02 12.20
C ASP A 94 13.45 -8.68 12.31
N GLN A 95 13.10 -9.20 13.48
CA GLN A 95 11.74 -9.66 13.79
C GLN A 95 10.71 -8.55 13.56
N MET A 96 11.00 -7.34 14.05
CA MET A 96 10.10 -6.21 13.90
C MET A 96 9.96 -5.74 12.45
N VAL A 97 11.03 -5.81 11.66
CA VAL A 97 10.99 -5.51 10.22
C VAL A 97 10.10 -6.50 9.49
N LEU A 98 10.25 -7.81 9.76
CA LEU A 98 9.42 -8.84 9.16
C LEU A 98 7.93 -8.67 9.53
N LEU A 99 7.63 -8.38 10.81
CA LEU A 99 6.26 -8.10 11.25
C LEU A 99 5.70 -6.84 10.59
N LEU A 100 6.49 -5.78 10.46
CA LEU A 100 6.06 -4.56 9.80
C LEU A 100 5.72 -4.82 8.33
N HIS A 101 6.56 -5.58 7.63
CA HIS A 101 6.31 -5.99 6.26
C HIS A 101 5.03 -6.83 6.13
N GLU A 102 4.81 -7.78 7.05
CA GLU A 102 3.60 -8.60 7.08
C GLU A 102 2.34 -7.75 7.33
N VAL A 103 2.37 -6.85 8.32
CA VAL A 103 1.26 -5.92 8.60
C VAL A 103 0.94 -5.05 7.39
N ASN A 104 1.96 -4.54 6.69
CA ASN A 104 1.77 -3.75 5.48
C ASN A 104 1.19 -4.57 4.32
N SER A 105 1.67 -5.80 4.12
CA SER A 105 1.13 -6.73 3.14
C SER A 105 -0.36 -7.02 3.41
N LEU A 106 -0.71 -7.33 4.66
CA LEU A 106 -2.09 -7.56 5.09
C LEU A 106 -2.97 -6.33 4.89
N ARG A 107 -2.46 -5.14 5.20
CA ARG A 107 -3.18 -3.88 4.96
C ARG A 107 -3.49 -3.66 3.48
N ASN A 108 -2.53 -3.94 2.60
CA ASN A 108 -2.71 -3.81 1.16
C ASN A 108 -3.73 -4.82 0.63
N GLN A 109 -3.65 -6.09 1.06
CA GLN A 109 -4.64 -7.12 0.71
C GLN A 109 -6.04 -6.71 1.15
N LEU A 110 -6.20 -6.18 2.36
CA LEU A 110 -7.48 -5.70 2.87
C LEU A 110 -8.03 -4.53 2.03
N HIS A 111 -7.16 -3.60 1.62
CA HIS A 111 -7.54 -2.49 0.77
C HIS A 111 -8.02 -2.98 -0.62
N GLU A 112 -7.29 -3.89 -1.25
CA GLU A 112 -7.68 -4.51 -2.52
C GLU A 112 -9.01 -5.23 -2.42
N GLN A 113 -9.19 -6.01 -1.35
CA GLN A 113 -10.44 -6.74 -1.10
C GLN A 113 -11.63 -5.78 -0.92
N THR A 114 -11.42 -4.68 -0.19
CA THR A 114 -12.43 -3.61 0.00
C THR A 114 -12.82 -2.97 -1.33
N ASN A 115 -11.84 -2.65 -2.18
CA ASN A 115 -12.08 -2.08 -3.51
C ASN A 115 -12.86 -3.06 -4.39
N MET A 116 -12.50 -4.35 -4.37
CA MET A 116 -13.24 -5.38 -5.09
C MET A 116 -14.69 -5.49 -4.61
N TYR A 117 -14.94 -5.48 -3.30
CA TYR A 117 -16.30 -5.51 -2.77
C TYR A 117 -17.12 -4.32 -3.24
N ASN A 118 -16.55 -3.11 -3.17
CA ASN A 118 -17.23 -1.89 -3.63
C ASN A 118 -17.57 -1.95 -5.11
N GLN A 119 -16.64 -2.44 -5.95
CA GLN A 119 -16.89 -2.62 -7.38
C GLN A 119 -17.97 -3.66 -7.66
N ASN A 120 -17.97 -4.78 -6.93
CA ASN A 120 -18.99 -5.82 -7.08
C ASN A 120 -20.36 -5.31 -6.62
N THR A 121 -20.44 -4.56 -5.52
CA THR A 121 -21.68 -3.93 -5.07
C THR A 121 -22.20 -2.94 -6.11
N ALA A 122 -21.35 -2.11 -6.71
CA ALA A 122 -21.76 -1.19 -7.77
C ALA A 122 -22.35 -1.94 -8.99
N LYS A 123 -21.71 -3.02 -9.43
CA LYS A 123 -22.22 -3.87 -10.53
C LYS A 123 -23.57 -4.52 -10.20
N ILE A 124 -23.76 -4.96 -8.95
CA ILE A 124 -25.04 -5.53 -8.51
C ILE A 124 -26.14 -4.47 -8.56
N ILE A 125 -25.86 -3.26 -8.07
CA ILE A 125 -26.81 -2.14 -8.09
C ILE A 125 -27.18 -1.81 -9.54
N GLU A 126 -26.19 -1.64 -10.41
CA GLU A 126 -26.39 -1.36 -11.84
C GLU A 126 -27.28 -2.43 -12.50
N PHE A 127 -26.99 -3.71 -12.26
CA PHE A 127 -27.81 -4.80 -12.78
C PHE A 127 -29.25 -4.77 -12.26
N VAL A 128 -29.46 -4.50 -10.97
CA VAL A 128 -30.79 -4.38 -10.38
C VAL A 128 -31.56 -3.22 -11.00
N GLU A 129 -30.92 -2.08 -11.20
CA GLU A 129 -31.55 -0.88 -11.77
C GLU A 129 -31.89 -1.05 -13.25
N GLU A 130 -31.00 -1.65 -14.04
CA GLU A 130 -31.17 -1.81 -15.48
C GLU A 130 -32.18 -2.91 -15.83
N TYR A 131 -32.11 -4.06 -15.15
CA TYR A 131 -32.86 -5.25 -15.57
C TYR A 131 -34.02 -5.61 -14.63
N LEU A 132 -33.84 -5.49 -13.32
CA LEU A 132 -34.83 -6.00 -12.37
C LEU A 132 -35.88 -4.96 -12.00
N LYS A 133 -35.48 -3.69 -11.86
CA LYS A 133 -36.38 -2.59 -11.48
C LYS A 133 -37.54 -2.40 -12.46
N PRO A 134 -37.35 -2.37 -13.80
CA PRO A 134 -38.47 -2.24 -14.74
C PRO A 134 -39.47 -3.40 -14.64
N VAL A 135 -38.96 -4.62 -14.42
CA VAL A 135 -39.78 -5.82 -14.25
C VAL A 135 -40.60 -5.74 -12.96
N PHE A 136 -40.00 -5.29 -11.86
CA PHE A 136 -40.71 -5.08 -10.60
C PHE A 136 -41.75 -3.97 -10.69
N ASP A 137 -41.43 -2.87 -11.37
CA ASP A 137 -42.36 -1.75 -11.56
C ASP A 137 -43.58 -2.17 -12.40
N TYR A 138 -43.35 -2.93 -13.48
CA TYR A 138 -44.42 -3.52 -14.29
C TYR A 138 -45.31 -4.47 -13.48
N MET A 139 -44.72 -5.34 -12.65
CA MET A 139 -45.48 -6.25 -11.79
C MET A 139 -46.32 -5.50 -10.73
N LYS A 140 -45.79 -4.41 -10.16
CA LYS A 140 -46.53 -3.57 -9.21
C LYS A 140 -47.73 -2.88 -9.86
N LEU A 141 -47.57 -2.35 -11.07
CA LEU A 141 -48.67 -1.72 -11.80
C LEU A 141 -49.82 -2.71 -12.04
N ASN A 142 -49.51 -3.91 -12.54
CA ASN A 142 -50.52 -4.93 -12.87
C ASN A 142 -51.20 -5.57 -11.64
N THR A 143 -50.58 -5.50 -10.46
CA THR A 143 -51.20 -6.00 -9.22
C THR A 143 -52.13 -4.97 -8.58
N ILE A 144 -51.95 -3.67 -8.87
CA ILE A 144 -52.84 -2.60 -8.42
C ILE A 144 -54.13 -2.59 -9.24
N ASP A 145 -54.05 -2.78 -10.56
CA ASP A 145 -55.23 -2.75 -11.43
C ASP A 145 -56.17 -3.95 -11.19
N LYS A 146 -55.62 -5.15 -10.94
CA LYS A 146 -56.43 -6.34 -10.56
C LYS A 146 -57.19 -6.17 -9.24
N LYS A 147 -56.78 -5.28 -8.33
CA LYS A 147 -57.52 -5.00 -7.09
C LYS A 147 -58.66 -4.00 -7.27
N LYS A 148 -58.67 -3.22 -8.36
CA LYS A 148 -59.74 -2.26 -8.66
C LYS A 148 -60.91 -2.87 -9.42
N GLU A 149 -60.71 -3.96 -10.16
CA GLU A 149 -61.76 -4.67 -10.90
C GLU A 149 -62.60 -5.65 -10.05
N ILE A 150 -62.20 -5.94 -8.81
CA ILE A 150 -62.91 -6.88 -7.90
C ILE A 150 -63.77 -6.11 -6.88
N LYS A 151 -64.36 -4.96 -7.26
CA LYS A 151 -65.31 -4.23 -6.41
C LYS A 151 -66.59 -3.90 -7.15
#